data_AF-M4RM34-F1
#
_entry.id   AF-M4RM34-F1
#
_cell.length_a   1.000
_cell.length_b   1.000
_cell.length_c   1.000
_cell.angle_alpha   90.00
_cell.angle_beta   90.00
_cell.angle_gamma   90.00
#
_symmetry.space_group_name_H-M   'P 1'
#
loop_
_entity.id
_entity.type
_entity.pdbx_description
1 polymer ?
#
loop_
_entity_poly.entity_id
_entity_poly.type
_entity_poly.pdbx_seq_one_letter_code
_entity_poly.pdbx_strand_id
1 'polypeptide(L)'
;MAVIGPNADAAIVQGGGSSQVVPFQQTTPLEGLQALVGETIKVAYAQGVDNEPEPATLDARLLSPDKQRTQQGLRLEYFGNQDFSGEPVFVSTDSHFSKLGFADEIPAAAKNRFSARWQGYFWPKVSGRYEFELVHLSSATLTIDGQEIINDSLDKEHTGFLEFLNIGARKAGIELKAGVAYPFKLDYVAGKTPVPLNLLRLASRSPSGEFSEAVKLAKESDVAVVFIGVSTTSESEGRDRSDLALFGKQNALLEAVLKVNKNTIVVLNNGAPLAMPWIDQASTVIEAWLPGQEGGHAIANVLFGHTNPSGKLPVSFPKRLKDNPSYLNYPGDQDANYGEGIFVGYRYYDKKDITPLFPFGHGLSYTHFDYSDLTLSNAVFDTEDLLVSINIKNTGAMTGKEVVQLYVQDIESKVVRPVKELKGFNKVSLRPGELKRITFTLTKRDLSYFDVHSQAWRADAGKFTVLVGSSSRDIRQKVSFQLPKNYSLEIN
;
A
#
# COMPACT_ATOMS: atom_id res chain seq x y z
N MET A 1 21.64 14.51 -3.35
CA MET A 1 20.20 14.19 -3.29
C MET A 1 19.79 14.02 -1.84
N ALA A 2 18.72 14.71 -1.44
CA ALA A 2 18.06 14.53 -0.15
C ALA A 2 17.00 13.43 -0.27
N VAL A 3 17.01 12.46 0.62
CA VAL A 3 15.96 11.44 0.78
C VAL A 3 15.24 11.74 2.09
N ILE A 4 13.98 12.14 2.03
CA ILE A 4 13.26 12.73 3.16
C ILE A 4 11.97 11.97 3.43
N GLY A 5 11.58 11.89 4.70
CA GLY A 5 10.23 11.51 5.09
C GLY A 5 10.17 10.20 5.89
N PRO A 6 9.03 9.96 6.55
CA PRO A 6 8.87 8.80 7.42
C PRO A 6 8.98 7.46 6.68
N ASN A 7 8.60 7.42 5.40
CA ASN A 7 8.61 6.19 4.62
C ASN A 7 9.92 5.95 3.85
N ALA A 8 10.92 6.82 3.98
CA ALA A 8 12.15 6.71 3.21
C ALA A 8 13.07 5.58 3.70
N ASP A 9 13.19 5.38 5.01
CA ASP A 9 13.97 4.29 5.63
C ASP A 9 13.07 3.30 6.40
N ALA A 10 11.86 3.10 5.87
CA ALA A 10 10.88 2.15 6.37
C ALA A 10 10.43 1.22 5.24
N ALA A 11 10.27 -0.06 5.55
CA ALA A 11 9.81 -1.06 4.60
C ALA A 11 8.26 -1.11 4.58
N ILE A 12 7.64 -0.12 3.95
CA ILE A 12 6.18 -0.08 3.76
C ILE A 12 5.77 -0.99 2.59
N VAL A 13 5.85 -2.31 2.80
CA VAL A 13 5.79 -3.30 1.72
C VAL A 13 4.41 -3.92 1.49
N GLN A 14 3.50 -3.86 2.46
CA GLN A 14 2.22 -4.57 2.46
C GLN A 14 1.20 -3.95 3.43
N GLY A 15 -0.06 -4.37 3.30
CA GLY A 15 -1.12 -4.01 4.25
C GLY A 15 -1.10 -4.88 5.51
N GLY A 16 -1.89 -4.51 6.52
CA GLY A 16 -2.03 -5.28 7.76
C GLY A 16 -2.95 -6.50 7.68
N GLY A 17 -2.99 -7.29 8.76
CA GLY A 17 -3.89 -8.44 8.93
C GLY A 17 -3.45 -9.73 8.24
N SER A 18 -4.41 -10.56 7.85
CA SER A 18 -4.20 -11.87 7.19
C SER A 18 -3.48 -11.79 5.84
N SER A 19 -3.42 -10.60 5.23
CA SER A 19 -2.64 -10.35 4.01
C SER A 19 -1.13 -10.22 4.27
N GLN A 20 -0.72 -10.06 5.53
CA GLN A 20 0.69 -9.94 5.90
C GLN A 20 1.44 -11.23 5.64
N VAL A 21 2.56 -11.11 4.96
CA VAL A 21 3.55 -12.17 4.78
C VAL A 21 4.88 -11.76 5.39
N VAL A 22 5.66 -12.75 5.79
CA VAL A 22 7.06 -12.57 6.15
C VAL A 22 7.89 -12.59 4.86
N PRO A 23 8.47 -11.46 4.42
CA PRO A 23 9.30 -11.44 3.23
C PRO A 23 10.68 -12.05 3.50
N PHE A 24 11.32 -12.58 2.45
CA PHE A 24 12.69 -13.12 2.56
C PHE A 24 13.73 -12.04 2.86
N GLN A 25 13.51 -10.84 2.30
CA GLN A 25 14.30 -9.65 2.50
C GLN A 25 13.40 -8.42 2.40
N GLN A 26 13.81 -7.30 2.98
CA GLN A 26 13.12 -6.02 2.82
C GLN A 26 14.16 -4.98 2.45
N THR A 27 13.93 -4.28 1.34
CA THR A 27 14.77 -3.15 0.93
C THR A 27 13.98 -1.87 1.08
N THR A 28 14.44 -0.96 1.95
CA THR A 28 13.82 0.36 2.09
C THR A 28 14.06 1.20 0.84
N PRO A 29 13.24 2.24 0.57
CA PRO A 29 13.51 3.15 -0.53
C PRO A 29 14.90 3.81 -0.47
N LEU A 30 15.37 4.16 0.72
CA LEU A 30 16.71 4.70 0.95
C LEU A 30 17.79 3.70 0.52
N GLU A 31 17.69 2.44 0.99
CA GLU A 31 18.63 1.37 0.63
C GLU A 31 18.61 1.11 -0.89
N GLY A 32 17.43 1.07 -1.50
CA GLY A 32 17.27 0.88 -2.94
C GLY A 32 17.91 2.00 -3.77
N LEU A 33 17.76 3.25 -3.34
CA LEU A 33 18.40 4.41 -3.97
C LEU A 33 19.93 4.37 -3.80
N GLN A 34 20.42 4.10 -2.59
CA GLN A 34 21.85 4.01 -2.30
C GLN A 34 22.51 2.88 -3.11
N ALA A 35 21.88 1.71 -3.18
CA ALA A 35 22.36 0.58 -3.97
C ALA A 35 22.45 0.91 -5.47
N LEU A 36 21.48 1.67 -6.00
CA LEU A 36 21.45 2.02 -7.42
C LEU A 36 22.51 3.04 -7.80
N VAL A 37 22.71 4.08 -6.99
CA VAL A 37 23.60 5.21 -7.33
C VAL A 37 25.03 5.01 -6.85
N GLY A 38 25.25 4.14 -5.86
CA GLY A 38 26.56 3.93 -5.23
C GLY A 38 27.16 5.25 -4.76
N GLU A 39 28.43 5.49 -5.12
CA GLU A 39 29.16 6.71 -4.74
C GLU A 39 28.98 7.85 -5.76
N THR A 40 28.28 7.62 -6.88
CA THR A 40 28.13 8.63 -7.95
C THR A 40 27.24 9.81 -7.55
N ILE A 41 26.30 9.58 -6.63
CA ILE A 41 25.41 10.60 -6.09
C ILE A 41 25.50 10.56 -4.57
N LYS A 42 25.84 11.70 -3.96
CA LYS A 42 25.75 11.84 -2.51
C LYS A 42 24.30 11.77 -2.07
N VAL A 43 23.94 10.70 -1.37
CA VAL A 43 22.62 10.50 -0.75
C VAL A 43 22.71 10.84 0.73
N ALA A 44 21.86 11.76 1.19
CA ALA A 44 21.69 12.08 2.59
C ALA A 44 20.22 11.90 2.99
N TYR A 45 19.97 11.48 4.23
CA TYR A 45 18.65 11.10 4.72
C TYR A 45 18.23 11.95 5.92
N ALA A 46 16.95 12.32 5.98
CA ALA A 46 16.31 12.87 7.17
C ALA A 46 14.84 12.39 7.26
N GLN A 47 14.45 11.80 8.39
CA GLN A 47 13.07 11.32 8.59
C GLN A 47 12.06 12.49 8.61
N GLY A 48 12.40 13.57 9.31
CA GLY A 48 11.59 14.78 9.45
C GLY A 48 10.40 14.67 10.41
N VAL A 49 9.55 13.66 10.27
CA VAL A 49 8.36 13.45 11.12
C VAL A 49 8.10 11.96 11.32
N ASP A 50 7.44 11.61 12.43
CA ASP A 50 6.77 10.31 12.61
C ASP A 50 5.41 10.30 11.88
N ASN A 51 5.05 9.15 11.32
CA ASN A 51 3.74 8.90 10.73
C ASN A 51 3.02 7.67 11.29
N GLU A 52 3.55 7.04 12.34
CA GLU A 52 2.92 5.89 12.97
C GLU A 52 1.88 6.34 14.02
N PRO A 53 0.57 6.04 13.85
CA PRO A 53 -0.43 6.29 14.89
C PRO A 53 -0.12 5.58 16.22
N GLU A 54 0.41 4.36 16.12
CA GLU A 54 0.79 3.50 17.25
C GLU A 54 2.21 2.97 17.06
N PRO A 55 2.94 2.57 18.11
CA PRO A 55 4.26 1.97 17.96
C PRO A 55 4.28 0.86 16.90
N ALA A 56 5.19 0.96 15.93
CA ALA A 56 5.39 -0.04 14.88
C ALA A 56 6.01 -1.31 15.45
N THR A 57 5.80 -2.45 14.79
CA THR A 57 6.51 -3.70 15.15
C THR A 57 8.01 -3.42 15.21
N LEU A 58 8.69 -3.94 16.24
CA LEU A 58 10.07 -3.62 16.53
C LEU A 58 10.97 -3.94 15.32
N ASP A 59 11.70 -2.93 14.85
CA ASP A 59 12.62 -3.07 13.73
C ASP A 59 13.80 -3.95 14.12
N ALA A 60 13.88 -5.14 13.51
CA ALA A 60 14.92 -6.10 13.78
C ALA A 60 16.32 -5.57 13.44
N ARG A 61 16.46 -4.53 12.58
CA ARG A 61 17.75 -3.87 12.29
C ARG A 61 18.37 -3.20 13.51
N LEU A 62 17.57 -2.97 14.56
CA LEU A 62 18.04 -2.45 15.85
C LEU A 62 18.50 -3.55 16.81
N LEU A 63 18.39 -4.82 16.41
CA LEU A 63 18.65 -5.98 17.26
C LEU A 63 19.78 -6.85 16.69
N SER A 64 20.58 -7.41 17.59
CA SER A 64 21.57 -8.43 17.25
C SER A 64 21.70 -9.44 18.39
N PRO A 65 21.96 -10.74 18.11
CA PRO A 65 22.30 -11.72 19.14
C PRO A 65 23.58 -11.38 19.92
N ASP A 66 24.51 -10.64 19.30
CA ASP A 66 25.82 -10.27 19.86
C ASP A 66 26.12 -8.76 19.77
N LYS A 67 27.16 -8.31 20.49
CA LYS A 67 27.58 -6.90 20.49
C LYS A 67 28.30 -6.48 19.20
N GLN A 68 28.77 -7.42 18.41
CA GLN A 68 29.49 -7.18 17.16
C GLN A 68 28.53 -6.95 15.99
N ARG A 69 27.23 -7.18 16.17
CA ARG A 69 26.19 -7.05 15.15
C ARG A 69 26.41 -7.99 13.98
N THR A 70 26.83 -9.23 14.25
CA THR A 70 27.11 -10.20 13.18
C THR A 70 25.86 -10.65 12.43
N GLN A 71 24.70 -10.60 13.09
CA GLN A 71 23.40 -11.02 12.54
C GLN A 71 22.28 -10.10 13.04
N GLN A 72 21.21 -9.97 12.24
CA GLN A 72 20.02 -9.21 12.58
C GLN A 72 19.05 -10.06 13.40
N GLY A 73 18.41 -9.46 14.42
CA GLY A 73 17.41 -10.12 15.25
C GLY A 73 17.93 -10.51 16.63
N LEU A 74 17.26 -11.48 17.28
CA LEU A 74 17.61 -11.96 18.61
C LEU A 74 17.78 -13.47 18.60
N ARG A 75 18.61 -14.00 19.49
CA ARG A 75 18.69 -15.43 19.73
C ARG A 75 17.40 -15.89 20.41
N LEU A 76 16.64 -16.75 19.75
CA LEU A 76 15.42 -17.37 20.24
C LEU A 76 15.74 -18.75 20.82
N GLU A 77 15.26 -19.01 22.02
CA GLU A 77 15.27 -20.31 22.68
C GLU A 77 13.86 -20.71 23.07
N TYR A 78 13.46 -21.93 22.71
CA TYR A 78 12.25 -22.55 23.22
C TYR A 78 12.58 -23.61 24.27
N PHE A 79 11.85 -23.63 25.38
CA PHE A 79 11.97 -24.63 26.44
C PHE A 79 10.66 -25.40 26.57
N GLY A 80 10.72 -26.72 26.71
CA GLY A 80 9.54 -27.58 26.88
C GLY A 80 8.85 -27.47 28.25
N ASN A 81 9.11 -26.41 28.99
CA ASN A 81 8.60 -26.10 30.32
C ASN A 81 8.36 -24.59 30.46
N GLN A 82 7.73 -24.15 31.55
CA GLN A 82 7.36 -22.75 31.77
C GLN A 82 8.36 -21.96 32.64
N ASP A 83 9.45 -22.58 33.09
CA ASP A 83 10.39 -22.01 34.04
C ASP A 83 11.81 -21.80 33.46
N PHE A 84 11.97 -21.99 32.14
CA PHE A 84 13.23 -21.84 31.43
C PHE A 84 14.34 -22.78 31.94
N SER A 85 13.96 -23.91 32.55
CA SER A 85 14.92 -24.87 33.12
C SER A 85 15.42 -25.87 32.07
N GLY A 86 16.65 -26.34 32.27
CA GLY A 86 17.28 -27.32 31.39
C GLY A 86 17.71 -26.75 30.04
N GLU A 87 18.02 -27.66 29.11
CA GLU A 87 18.42 -27.29 27.74
C GLU A 87 17.19 -26.88 26.90
N PRO A 88 17.33 -25.84 26.04
CA PRO A 88 16.27 -25.49 25.11
C PRO A 88 16.03 -26.62 24.10
N VAL A 89 14.75 -26.85 23.76
CA VAL A 89 14.33 -27.84 22.76
C VAL A 89 14.59 -27.36 21.33
N PHE A 90 14.71 -26.04 21.14
CA PHE A 90 15.00 -25.41 19.86
C PHE A 90 15.71 -24.08 20.08
N VAL A 91 16.67 -23.77 19.20
CA VAL A 91 17.44 -22.53 19.22
C VAL A 91 17.55 -22.00 17.79
N SER A 92 17.24 -20.72 17.59
CA SER A 92 17.43 -20.04 16.30
C SER A 92 17.77 -18.56 16.49
N THR A 93 17.96 -17.85 15.38
CA THR A 93 17.92 -16.38 15.36
C THR A 93 16.60 -15.95 14.75
N ASP A 94 15.89 -15.05 15.42
CA ASP A 94 14.57 -14.60 15.02
C ASP A 94 14.54 -13.07 14.85
N SER A 95 13.99 -12.65 13.72
CA SER A 95 13.82 -11.25 13.34
C SER A 95 12.34 -10.82 13.26
N HIS A 96 11.40 -11.69 13.65
CA HIS A 96 9.96 -11.45 13.51
C HIS A 96 9.28 -11.30 14.86
N PHE A 97 8.93 -10.07 15.22
CA PHE A 97 8.37 -9.73 16.54
C PHE A 97 6.87 -9.47 16.53
N SER A 98 6.16 -9.97 15.54
CA SER A 98 4.69 -10.03 15.49
C SER A 98 4.29 -11.44 15.08
N LYS A 99 3.73 -12.21 16.01
CA LYS A 99 3.51 -13.65 15.89
C LYS A 99 2.10 -14.02 16.35
N LEU A 100 1.42 -14.85 15.56
CA LEU A 100 0.15 -15.48 15.87
C LEU A 100 0.25 -16.96 15.52
N GLY A 101 -0.09 -17.85 16.47
CA GLY A 101 0.01 -19.30 16.27
C GLY A 101 1.45 -19.76 16.04
N PHE A 102 2.35 -19.45 16.97
CA PHE A 102 3.77 -19.81 16.88
C PHE A 102 4.16 -20.94 17.85
N ALA A 103 5.42 -21.39 17.71
CA ALA A 103 6.08 -22.45 18.47
C ALA A 103 5.74 -23.88 18.01
N ASP A 104 5.74 -24.11 16.69
CA ASP A 104 5.54 -25.43 16.07
C ASP A 104 6.64 -26.43 16.44
N GLU A 105 7.82 -25.93 16.84
CA GLU A 105 8.97 -26.72 17.29
C GLU A 105 8.77 -27.29 18.71
N ILE A 106 7.79 -26.80 19.47
CA ILE A 106 7.50 -27.31 20.81
C ILE A 106 6.87 -28.70 20.70
N PRO A 107 7.40 -29.73 21.41
CA PRO A 107 6.81 -31.05 21.39
C PRO A 107 5.35 -31.03 21.86
N ALA A 108 4.46 -31.73 21.13
CA ALA A 108 3.04 -31.83 21.48
C ALA A 108 2.79 -32.32 22.93
N ALA A 109 3.71 -33.11 23.50
CA ALA A 109 3.69 -33.55 24.88
C ALA A 109 3.69 -32.38 25.91
N ALA A 110 4.23 -31.21 25.55
CA ALA A 110 4.19 -30.02 26.38
C ALA A 110 2.79 -29.39 26.46
N LYS A 111 1.84 -29.77 25.60
CA LYS A 111 0.43 -29.31 25.61
C LYS A 111 0.30 -27.78 25.72
N ASN A 112 1.07 -27.06 24.90
CA ASN A 112 1.16 -25.59 24.92
C ASN A 112 1.64 -24.96 26.25
N ARG A 113 2.34 -25.73 27.09
CA ARG A 113 3.00 -25.26 28.32
C ARG A 113 4.51 -25.20 28.10
N PHE A 114 4.96 -24.10 27.53
CA PHE A 114 6.35 -23.86 27.19
C PHE A 114 6.75 -22.43 27.56
N SER A 115 8.03 -22.14 27.40
CA SER A 115 8.57 -20.79 27.52
C SER A 115 9.50 -20.50 26.35
N ALA A 116 9.54 -19.23 25.96
CA ALA A 116 10.37 -18.73 24.87
C ALA A 116 11.18 -17.55 25.35
N ARG A 117 12.46 -17.52 25.03
CA ARG A 117 13.37 -16.41 25.36
C ARG A 117 14.01 -15.87 24.10
N TRP A 118 13.81 -14.58 23.84
CA TRP A 118 14.62 -13.83 22.88
C TRP A 118 15.66 -13.03 23.63
N GLN A 119 16.95 -13.20 23.29
CA GLN A 119 18.04 -12.51 23.97
C GLN A 119 19.09 -11.98 22.99
N GLY A 120 19.66 -10.83 23.32
CA GLY A 120 20.70 -10.19 22.53
C GLY A 120 20.93 -8.74 22.99
N TYR A 121 21.08 -7.85 22.01
CA TYR A 121 21.36 -6.43 22.22
C TYR A 121 20.46 -5.55 21.37
N PHE A 122 19.97 -4.47 21.96
CA PHE A 122 19.27 -3.39 21.28
C PHE A 122 20.21 -2.19 21.08
N TRP A 123 20.20 -1.64 19.86
CA TRP A 123 21.04 -0.55 19.42
C TRP A 123 20.18 0.64 18.98
N PRO A 124 20.01 1.66 19.84
CA PRO A 124 19.28 2.86 19.48
C PRO A 124 19.96 3.58 18.31
N LYS A 125 19.17 3.91 17.29
CA LYS A 125 19.64 4.71 16.14
C LYS A 125 19.85 6.17 16.53
N VAL A 126 19.05 6.67 17.46
CA VAL A 126 19.06 8.06 17.94
C VAL A 126 18.98 8.06 19.47
N SER A 127 19.49 9.11 20.10
CA SER A 127 19.37 9.28 21.55
C SER A 127 18.01 9.88 21.89
N GLY A 128 17.40 9.41 22.98
CA GLY A 128 16.16 9.96 23.51
C GLY A 128 15.24 8.88 24.07
N ARG A 129 13.99 9.27 24.29
CA ARG A 129 12.95 8.40 24.83
C ARG A 129 12.43 7.43 23.77
N TYR A 130 12.62 6.14 24.01
CA TYR A 130 11.98 5.07 23.27
C TYR A 130 10.72 4.63 24.01
N GLU A 131 9.64 4.38 23.27
CA GLU A 131 8.43 3.73 23.79
C GLU A 131 8.42 2.28 23.30
N PHE A 132 8.08 1.34 24.16
CA PHE A 132 7.86 -0.06 23.82
C PHE A 132 6.42 -0.43 24.11
N GLU A 133 5.87 -1.30 23.27
CA GLU A 133 4.52 -1.84 23.40
C GLU A 133 4.58 -3.37 23.26
N LEU A 134 3.96 -4.07 24.20
CA LEU A 134 3.90 -5.53 24.23
C LEU A 134 2.45 -5.99 24.26
N VAL A 135 2.05 -6.74 23.23
CA VAL A 135 0.76 -7.43 23.15
C VAL A 135 1.03 -8.92 23.23
N HIS A 136 0.33 -9.64 24.10
CA HIS A 136 0.48 -11.08 24.20
C HIS A 136 -0.78 -11.76 24.73
N LEU A 137 -0.94 -13.04 24.38
CA LEU A 137 -1.77 -13.96 25.15
C LEU A 137 -0.86 -14.71 26.12
N SER A 138 -1.33 -14.98 27.35
CA SER A 138 -0.53 -15.59 28.44
C SER A 138 0.30 -14.57 29.22
N SER A 139 1.64 -14.66 29.21
CA SER A 139 2.51 -13.83 30.05
C SER A 139 3.81 -13.52 29.32
N ALA A 140 4.24 -12.26 29.36
CA ALA A 140 5.47 -11.83 28.73
C ALA A 140 6.15 -10.69 29.51
N THR A 141 7.48 -10.69 29.50
CA THR A 141 8.32 -9.70 30.19
C THR A 141 9.40 -9.19 29.25
N LEU A 142 9.50 -7.87 29.11
CA LEU A 142 10.58 -7.18 28.42
C LEU A 142 11.56 -6.60 29.43
N THR A 143 12.82 -7.00 29.31
CA THR A 143 13.95 -6.49 30.10
C THR A 143 14.95 -5.78 29.19
N ILE A 144 15.34 -4.56 29.57
CA ILE A 144 16.39 -3.78 28.88
C ILE A 144 17.41 -3.35 29.94
N ASP A 145 18.67 -3.65 29.69
CA ASP A 145 19.80 -3.34 30.59
C ASP A 145 19.61 -3.86 32.03
N GLY A 146 19.02 -5.06 32.14
CA GLY A 146 18.71 -5.70 33.43
C GLY A 146 17.49 -5.13 34.16
N GLN A 147 16.85 -4.08 33.65
CA GLN A 147 15.62 -3.53 34.19
C GLN A 147 14.40 -4.14 33.48
N GLU A 148 13.43 -4.66 34.23
CA GLU A 148 12.12 -5.02 33.67
C GLU A 148 11.35 -3.74 33.33
N ILE A 149 11.11 -3.53 32.04
CA ILE A 149 10.44 -2.34 31.51
C ILE A 149 8.95 -2.61 31.30
N ILE A 150 8.60 -3.83 30.87
CA ILE A 150 7.21 -4.28 30.70
C ILE A 150 7.07 -5.67 31.32
N ASN A 151 6.04 -5.88 32.14
CA ASN A 151 5.64 -7.18 32.67
C ASN A 151 4.12 -7.21 32.96
N ASP A 152 3.62 -8.35 33.44
CA ASP A 152 2.19 -8.56 33.67
C ASP A 152 1.57 -7.67 34.76
N SER A 153 2.37 -6.99 35.58
CA SER A 153 1.87 -6.12 36.66
C SER A 153 1.44 -4.74 36.17
N LEU A 154 1.85 -4.33 34.97
CA LEU A 154 1.37 -3.08 34.38
C LEU A 154 -0.12 -3.18 34.05
N ASP A 155 -0.77 -2.06 33.79
CA ASP A 155 -2.14 -2.05 33.28
C ASP A 155 -2.19 -2.34 31.78
N LYS A 156 -3.34 -2.84 31.33
CA LYS A 156 -3.59 -3.06 29.90
C LYS A 156 -4.22 -1.80 29.33
N GLU A 157 -3.63 -1.28 28.28
CA GLU A 157 -4.14 -0.17 27.49
C GLU A 157 -4.73 -0.67 26.18
N HIS A 158 -5.52 0.18 25.51
CA HIS A 158 -6.05 -0.11 24.17
C HIS A 158 -4.90 -0.17 23.12
N THR A 159 -5.12 -0.99 22.10
CA THR A 159 -4.26 -1.12 20.92
C THR A 159 -5.12 -1.44 19.70
N GLY A 160 -4.78 -0.86 18.55
CA GLY A 160 -5.38 -1.19 17.26
C GLY A 160 -4.92 -2.53 16.69
N PHE A 161 -3.93 -3.19 17.28
CA PHE A 161 -3.47 -4.50 16.82
C PHE A 161 -4.47 -5.60 17.15
N LEU A 162 -5.03 -6.25 16.11
CA LEU A 162 -6.05 -7.29 16.23
C LEU A 162 -7.18 -6.86 17.18
N GLU A 163 -7.71 -5.65 16.96
CA GLU A 163 -8.69 -4.99 17.83
C GLU A 163 -9.91 -5.87 18.14
N PHE A 164 -10.32 -6.72 17.19
CA PHE A 164 -11.40 -7.70 17.34
C PHE A 164 -11.16 -8.77 18.44
N LEU A 165 -9.93 -8.96 18.92
CA LEU A 165 -9.60 -9.91 20.01
C LEU A 165 -9.60 -9.27 21.41
N ASN A 166 -9.63 -7.94 21.52
CA ASN A 166 -9.66 -7.20 22.79
C ASN A 166 -8.57 -7.63 23.82
N ILE A 167 -7.33 -7.85 23.38
CA ILE A 167 -6.24 -8.40 24.22
C ILE A 167 -5.57 -7.31 25.08
N GLY A 168 -5.60 -6.06 24.61
CA GLY A 168 -4.89 -4.91 25.20
C GLY A 168 -3.37 -5.00 25.07
N ALA A 169 -2.69 -3.87 25.21
CA ALA A 169 -1.24 -3.76 25.18
C ALA A 169 -0.68 -3.24 26.50
N ARG A 170 0.57 -3.59 26.80
CA ARG A 170 1.33 -3.00 27.91
C ARG A 170 2.41 -2.10 27.35
N LYS A 171 2.54 -0.89 27.88
CA LYS A 171 3.44 0.12 27.33
C LYS A 171 4.37 0.67 28.41
N ALA A 172 5.59 0.98 28.01
CA ALA A 172 6.55 1.67 28.87
C ALA A 172 7.59 2.39 28.03
N GLY A 173 8.23 3.41 28.62
CA GLY A 173 9.27 4.19 27.95
C GLY A 173 10.59 4.18 28.72
N ILE A 174 11.70 4.26 27.99
CA ILE A 174 13.05 4.31 28.53
C ILE A 174 13.93 5.28 27.73
N GLU A 175 14.79 6.03 28.42
CA GLU A 175 15.79 6.89 27.79
C GLU A 175 16.99 6.06 27.35
N LEU A 176 17.32 6.11 26.06
CA LEU A 176 18.43 5.36 25.48
C LEU A 176 19.37 6.29 24.71
N LYS A 177 20.64 5.91 24.61
CA LYS A 177 21.66 6.68 23.90
C LYS A 177 22.07 5.99 22.61
N ALA A 178 22.15 6.76 21.53
CA ALA A 178 22.68 6.26 20.27
C ALA A 178 24.12 5.75 20.45
N GLY A 179 24.45 4.66 19.74
CA GLY A 179 25.79 4.05 19.79
C GLY A 179 26.07 3.21 21.03
N VAL A 180 25.12 3.04 21.95
CA VAL A 180 25.24 2.14 23.10
C VAL A 180 24.49 0.84 22.82
N ALA A 181 25.11 -0.30 23.18
CA ALA A 181 24.52 -1.62 23.07
C ALA A 181 23.87 -2.02 24.41
N TYR A 182 22.54 -2.06 24.45
CA TYR A 182 21.80 -2.42 25.65
C TYR A 182 21.46 -3.91 25.65
N PRO A 183 21.82 -4.69 26.69
CA PRO A 183 21.32 -6.05 26.85
C PRO A 183 19.79 -6.06 26.74
N PHE A 184 19.26 -6.92 25.89
CA PHE A 184 17.83 -6.96 25.56
C PHE A 184 17.32 -8.39 25.73
N LYS A 185 16.24 -8.55 26.48
CA LYS A 185 15.62 -9.85 26.74
C LYS A 185 14.10 -9.75 26.72
N LEU A 186 13.45 -10.62 25.97
CA LEU A 186 12.02 -10.82 25.97
C LEU A 186 11.74 -12.27 26.37
N ASP A 187 11.04 -12.45 27.49
CA ASP A 187 10.61 -13.75 27.99
C ASP A 187 9.10 -13.90 27.74
N TYR A 188 8.65 -15.03 27.21
CA TYR A 188 7.25 -15.39 27.02
C TYR A 188 6.99 -16.74 27.67
N VAL A 189 5.88 -16.86 28.40
CA VAL A 189 5.45 -18.11 29.05
C VAL A 189 4.06 -18.45 28.56
N ALA A 190 3.94 -19.53 27.78
CA ALA A 190 2.67 -20.01 27.24
C ALA A 190 1.83 -20.74 28.30
N GLY A 191 0.57 -21.03 27.99
CA GLY A 191 -0.27 -21.92 28.82
C GLY A 191 -0.80 -21.31 30.12
N LYS A 192 -0.82 -19.98 30.26
CA LYS A 192 -1.55 -19.28 31.34
C LYS A 192 -2.97 -18.84 30.94
N THR A 193 -3.40 -19.13 29.71
CA THR A 193 -4.77 -18.89 29.25
C THR A 193 -5.44 -20.20 28.84
N PRO A 194 -6.79 -20.31 28.91
CA PRO A 194 -7.52 -21.51 28.50
C PRO A 194 -7.53 -21.72 26.99
N VAL A 195 -7.18 -20.70 26.19
CA VAL A 195 -7.15 -20.80 24.72
C VAL A 195 -5.76 -21.29 24.30
N PRO A 196 -5.66 -22.39 23.52
CA PRO A 196 -4.38 -22.91 23.02
C PRO A 196 -3.88 -22.09 21.81
N LEU A 197 -3.86 -20.77 21.95
CA LEU A 197 -3.39 -19.83 20.94
C LEU A 197 -2.25 -19.01 21.52
N ASN A 198 -1.12 -19.00 20.82
CA ASN A 198 0.02 -18.17 21.17
C ASN A 198 0.00 -16.88 20.35
N LEU A 199 0.17 -15.75 21.03
CA LEU A 199 0.22 -14.44 20.40
C LEU A 199 1.27 -13.60 21.13
N LEU A 200 2.12 -12.96 20.34
CA LEU A 200 3.15 -12.05 20.82
C LEU A 200 3.40 -10.97 19.76
N ARG A 201 3.26 -9.71 20.13
CA ARG A 201 3.74 -8.57 19.34
C ARG A 201 4.55 -7.65 20.22
N LEU A 202 5.82 -7.45 19.87
CA LEU A 202 6.69 -6.45 20.45
C LEU A 202 6.89 -5.33 19.44
N ALA A 203 6.52 -4.13 19.86
CA ALA A 203 6.55 -2.91 19.06
C ALA A 203 7.36 -1.83 19.78
N SER A 204 7.85 -0.86 19.02
CA SER A 204 8.58 0.28 19.56
C SER A 204 8.35 1.55 18.75
N ARG A 205 8.38 2.70 19.42
CA ARG A 205 8.49 4.02 18.80
C ARG A 205 9.84 4.62 19.19
N SER A 206 10.64 4.94 18.17
CA SER A 206 11.90 5.69 18.34
C SER A 206 11.61 7.19 18.43
N PRO A 207 12.52 7.99 19.03
CA PRO A 207 12.48 9.43 18.86
C PRO A 207 12.39 9.80 17.37
N SER A 208 11.41 10.64 17.01
CA SER A 208 11.23 11.14 15.64
C SER A 208 12.45 11.95 15.20
N GLY A 209 12.80 11.89 13.91
CA GLY A 209 13.73 12.84 13.31
C GLY A 209 13.22 14.29 13.39
N GLU A 210 14.15 15.23 13.21
CA GLU A 210 13.88 16.67 13.35
C GLU A 210 13.30 17.27 12.07
N PHE A 211 12.15 17.93 12.19
CA PHE A 211 11.47 18.59 11.06
C PHE A 211 12.39 19.61 10.37
N SER A 212 13.14 20.39 11.15
CA SER A 212 14.01 21.45 10.64
C SER A 212 15.21 20.90 9.87
N GLU A 213 15.73 19.73 10.27
CA GLU A 213 16.82 19.04 9.58
C GLU A 213 16.39 18.60 8.18
N ALA A 214 15.20 18.02 8.03
CA ALA A 214 14.68 17.63 6.73
C ALA A 214 14.52 18.81 5.77
N VAL A 215 13.99 19.95 6.24
CA VAL A 215 13.85 21.16 5.44
C VAL A 215 15.21 21.74 5.06
N LYS A 216 16.17 21.77 6.01
CA LYS A 216 17.55 22.20 5.73
C LYS A 216 18.20 21.32 4.67
N LEU A 217 18.12 20.00 4.83
CA LEU A 217 18.70 19.03 3.90
C LEU A 217 18.10 19.17 2.49
N ALA A 218 16.79 19.40 2.38
CA ALA A 218 16.16 19.69 1.10
C ALA A 218 16.72 20.96 0.44
N LYS A 219 16.91 22.03 1.21
CA LYS A 219 17.44 23.31 0.71
C LYS A 219 18.89 23.19 0.20
N GLU A 220 19.69 22.34 0.84
CA GLU A 220 21.10 22.15 0.52
C GLU A 220 21.36 21.11 -0.59
N SER A 221 20.30 20.47 -1.12
CA SER A 221 20.41 19.41 -2.13
C SER A 221 19.87 19.82 -3.50
N ASP A 222 20.48 19.32 -4.57
CA ASP A 222 20.02 19.60 -5.95
C ASP A 222 18.60 19.08 -6.23
N VAL A 223 18.27 17.92 -5.64
CA VAL A 223 17.00 17.20 -5.74
C VAL A 223 16.63 16.67 -4.36
N ALA A 224 15.34 16.74 -4.03
CA ALA A 224 14.76 16.13 -2.84
C ALA A 224 13.74 15.06 -3.24
N VAL A 225 13.88 13.84 -2.75
CA VAL A 225 12.90 12.76 -2.91
C VAL A 225 12.21 12.55 -1.57
N VAL A 226 10.92 12.86 -1.51
CA VAL A 226 10.12 12.85 -0.29
C VAL A 226 9.19 11.64 -0.29
N PHE A 227 9.37 10.74 0.67
CA PHE A 227 8.58 9.53 0.88
C PHE A 227 7.58 9.74 2.01
N ILE A 228 6.29 9.77 1.65
CA ILE A 228 5.16 9.94 2.57
C ILE A 228 4.06 8.94 2.24
N GLY A 229 3.09 8.79 3.12
CA GLY A 229 2.01 7.84 2.91
C GLY A 229 1.43 7.31 4.21
N VAL A 230 0.90 6.10 4.11
CA VAL A 230 0.48 5.34 5.28
C VAL A 230 1.69 4.69 5.95
N SER A 231 1.52 4.34 7.21
CA SER A 231 2.52 3.67 8.03
C SER A 231 2.21 2.18 8.16
N THR A 232 3.07 1.42 8.85
CA THR A 232 2.87 -0.03 9.05
C THR A 232 1.67 -0.36 9.94
N THR A 233 1.16 0.62 10.70
CA THR A 233 -0.01 0.47 11.57
C THR A 233 -1.25 1.19 11.04
N SER A 234 -1.16 1.96 9.96
CA SER A 234 -2.26 2.83 9.51
C SER A 234 -3.36 2.13 8.71
N GLU A 235 -3.03 1.09 7.94
CA GLU A 235 -3.98 0.32 7.11
C GLU A 235 -3.88 -1.17 7.43
N SER A 236 -4.96 -1.75 7.96
CA SER A 236 -4.98 -3.16 8.37
C SER A 236 -6.38 -3.73 8.28
N GLU A 237 -6.47 -5.04 8.08
CA GLU A 237 -7.70 -5.79 8.34
C GLU A 237 -8.24 -5.49 9.75
N GLY A 238 -9.57 -5.45 9.86
CA GLY A 238 -10.30 -5.31 11.11
C GLY A 238 -10.67 -3.86 11.45
N ARG A 239 -10.15 -2.88 10.72
CA ARG A 239 -10.54 -1.48 10.87
C ARG A 239 -10.38 -0.69 9.57
N ASP A 240 -11.23 0.31 9.42
CA ASP A 240 -11.14 1.25 8.30
C ASP A 240 -10.50 2.57 8.72
N ARG A 241 -9.90 3.28 7.77
CA ARG A 241 -9.40 4.63 8.01
C ARG A 241 -10.58 5.59 8.24
N SER A 242 -10.42 6.49 9.19
CA SER A 242 -11.41 7.53 9.48
C SER A 242 -11.42 8.69 8.48
N ASP A 243 -10.31 8.90 7.75
CA ASP A 243 -10.17 9.95 6.73
C ASP A 243 -9.17 9.55 5.63
N LEU A 244 -9.11 10.33 4.56
CA LEU A 244 -8.12 10.25 3.47
C LEU A 244 -6.82 11.00 3.80
N ALA A 245 -6.78 11.77 4.89
CA ALA A 245 -5.63 12.57 5.26
C ALA A 245 -4.42 11.71 5.65
N LEU A 246 -3.23 12.19 5.32
CA LEU A 246 -1.98 11.65 5.86
C LEU A 246 -1.92 11.87 7.37
N PHE A 247 -1.55 10.84 8.12
CA PHE A 247 -1.37 10.94 9.56
C PHE A 247 -0.18 11.86 9.92
N GLY A 248 -0.27 12.53 11.06
CA GLY A 248 0.80 13.34 11.62
C GLY A 248 1.09 14.62 10.81
N LYS A 249 2.37 15.03 10.80
CA LYS A 249 2.82 16.29 10.20
C LYS A 249 3.36 16.14 8.77
N GLN A 250 3.03 15.05 8.08
CA GLN A 250 3.55 14.74 6.74
C GLN A 250 3.22 15.83 5.70
N ASN A 251 1.97 16.30 5.65
CA ASN A 251 1.58 17.39 4.76
C ASN A 251 2.40 18.66 5.03
N ALA A 252 2.54 19.05 6.29
CA ALA A 252 3.29 20.24 6.68
C ALA A 252 4.79 20.10 6.33
N LEU A 253 5.37 18.91 6.50
CA LEU A 253 6.75 18.63 6.11
C LEU A 253 6.94 18.79 4.60
N LEU A 254 6.08 18.15 3.80
CA LEU A 254 6.19 18.22 2.35
C LEU A 254 5.99 19.66 1.84
N GLU A 255 5.00 20.40 2.34
CA GLU A 255 4.80 21.80 1.98
C GLU A 255 6.01 22.68 2.33
N ALA A 256 6.68 22.43 3.45
CA ALA A 256 7.91 23.13 3.81
C ALA A 256 9.07 22.78 2.88
N VAL A 257 9.20 21.51 2.48
CA VAL A 257 10.20 21.05 1.51
C VAL A 257 9.97 21.67 0.12
N LEU A 258 8.73 21.65 -0.39
CA LEU A 258 8.35 22.22 -1.69
C LEU A 258 8.58 23.74 -1.79
N LYS A 259 8.62 24.43 -0.64
CA LYS A 259 8.95 25.87 -0.58
C LYS A 259 10.45 26.13 -0.78
N VAL A 260 11.32 25.25 -0.27
CA VAL A 260 12.78 25.45 -0.29
C VAL A 260 13.48 24.72 -1.43
N ASN A 261 12.85 23.70 -2.03
CA ASN A 261 13.37 22.97 -3.18
C ASN A 261 12.27 22.76 -4.23
N LYS A 262 12.50 23.22 -5.46
CA LYS A 262 11.56 23.09 -6.58
C LYS A 262 11.74 21.81 -7.39
N ASN A 263 12.87 21.12 -7.21
CA ASN A 263 13.16 19.83 -7.81
C ASN A 263 12.75 18.68 -6.87
N THR A 264 11.65 18.86 -6.14
CA THR A 264 11.14 17.84 -5.22
C THR A 264 10.31 16.81 -5.98
N ILE A 265 10.63 15.53 -5.76
CA ILE A 265 9.85 14.38 -6.22
C ILE A 265 9.15 13.77 -5.01
N VAL A 266 7.83 13.61 -5.08
CA VAL A 266 7.05 12.97 -4.03
C VAL A 266 6.80 11.50 -4.39
N VAL A 267 7.08 10.59 -3.48
CA VAL A 267 6.77 9.17 -3.61
C VAL A 267 5.78 8.78 -2.52
N LEU A 268 4.66 8.17 -2.93
CA LEU A 268 3.57 7.79 -2.06
C LEU A 268 3.57 6.29 -1.81
N ASN A 269 3.47 5.88 -0.55
CA ASN A 269 3.24 4.49 -0.14
C ASN A 269 1.91 4.36 0.60
N ASN A 270 0.91 3.75 -0.04
CA ASN A 270 -0.45 3.59 0.49
C ASN A 270 -1.20 2.46 -0.20
N GLY A 271 -2.15 1.81 0.47
CA GLY A 271 -3.04 0.81 -0.13
C GLY A 271 -4.30 1.40 -0.75
N ALA A 272 -4.71 2.60 -0.33
CA ALA A 272 -5.92 3.27 -0.79
C ALA A 272 -5.68 4.77 -1.09
N PRO A 273 -6.58 5.45 -1.83
CA PRO A 273 -6.41 6.87 -2.17
C PRO A 273 -6.17 7.77 -0.95
N LEU A 274 -5.37 8.81 -1.15
CA LEU A 274 -5.05 9.82 -0.14
C LEU A 274 -5.47 11.22 -0.60
N ALA A 275 -5.78 12.10 0.36
CA ALA A 275 -5.93 13.52 0.10
C ALA A 275 -4.55 14.17 -0.09
N MET A 276 -4.42 15.02 -1.12
CA MET A 276 -3.17 15.70 -1.47
C MET A 276 -3.38 17.22 -1.54
N PRO A 277 -3.51 17.93 -0.40
CA PRO A 277 -3.77 19.39 -0.41
C PRO A 277 -2.63 20.20 -1.05
N TRP A 278 -1.43 19.62 -1.13
CA TRP A 278 -0.22 20.20 -1.71
C TRP A 278 -0.05 19.88 -3.20
N ILE A 279 -1.00 19.20 -3.85
CA ILE A 279 -0.81 18.66 -5.21
C ILE A 279 -0.41 19.72 -6.24
N ASP A 280 -1.00 20.91 -6.17
CA ASP A 280 -0.72 22.01 -7.11
C ASP A 280 0.68 22.62 -6.93
N GLN A 281 1.37 22.29 -5.82
CA GLN A 281 2.74 22.72 -5.54
C GLN A 281 3.79 21.69 -5.96
N ALA A 282 3.40 20.42 -6.15
CA ALA A 282 4.30 19.33 -6.47
C ALA A 282 4.40 19.12 -7.99
N SER A 283 5.61 19.22 -8.54
CA SER A 283 5.83 19.00 -9.98
C SER A 283 5.85 17.52 -10.37
N THR A 284 6.18 16.63 -9.42
CA THR A 284 6.32 15.19 -9.67
C THR A 284 5.78 14.40 -8.49
N VAL A 285 4.86 13.47 -8.75
CA VAL A 285 4.31 12.52 -7.79
C VAL A 285 4.36 11.11 -8.37
N ILE A 286 4.86 10.16 -7.61
CA ILE A 286 4.89 8.73 -7.94
C ILE A 286 4.04 7.99 -6.91
N GLU A 287 2.98 7.34 -7.37
CA GLU A 287 2.21 6.39 -6.58
C GLU A 287 2.91 5.02 -6.62
N ALA A 288 3.57 4.65 -5.52
CA ALA A 288 4.31 3.38 -5.40
C ALA A 288 3.49 2.28 -4.72
N TRP A 289 2.31 2.59 -4.18
CA TRP A 289 1.47 1.68 -3.43
C TRP A 289 2.22 1.01 -2.26
N LEU A 290 1.94 -0.27 -2.01
CA LEU A 290 2.64 -1.17 -1.09
C LEU A 290 3.45 -2.15 -1.95
N PRO A 291 4.71 -1.82 -2.30
CA PRO A 291 5.43 -2.42 -3.43
C PRO A 291 6.09 -3.78 -3.16
N GLY A 292 5.84 -4.41 -2.02
CA GLY A 292 6.45 -5.70 -1.67
C GLY A 292 7.95 -5.62 -1.36
N GLN A 293 8.59 -6.79 -1.20
CA GLN A 293 9.97 -6.93 -0.73
C GLN A 293 11.03 -6.19 -1.58
N GLU A 294 10.85 -6.13 -2.91
CA GLU A 294 11.76 -5.46 -3.84
C GLU A 294 11.41 -3.98 -4.07
N GLY A 295 10.49 -3.44 -3.26
CA GLY A 295 9.90 -2.13 -3.50
C GLY A 295 10.90 -0.99 -3.58
N GLY A 296 11.92 -0.99 -2.71
CA GLY A 296 12.98 0.01 -2.74
C GLY A 296 13.73 0.02 -4.08
N HIS A 297 14.10 -1.14 -4.61
CA HIS A 297 14.75 -1.27 -5.91
C HIS A 297 13.82 -0.89 -7.08
N ALA A 298 12.55 -1.30 -7.01
CA ALA A 298 11.56 -0.96 -8.03
C ALA A 298 11.35 0.56 -8.15
N ILE A 299 11.21 1.25 -7.01
CA ILE A 299 11.06 2.70 -6.95
C ILE A 299 12.31 3.39 -7.51
N ALA A 300 13.50 2.95 -7.09
CA ALA A 300 14.77 3.51 -7.60
C ALA A 300 14.88 3.35 -9.12
N ASN A 301 14.56 2.18 -9.67
CA ASN A 301 14.57 1.94 -11.12
C ASN A 301 13.60 2.85 -11.89
N VAL A 302 12.44 3.17 -11.32
CA VAL A 302 11.51 4.14 -11.94
C VAL A 302 12.10 5.54 -11.88
N LEU A 303 12.53 6.01 -10.70
CA LEU A 303 13.08 7.36 -10.51
C LEU A 303 14.24 7.69 -11.47
N PHE A 304 15.08 6.70 -11.77
CA PHE A 304 16.23 6.85 -12.67
C PHE A 304 15.95 6.49 -14.13
N GLY A 305 14.71 6.14 -14.47
CA GLY A 305 14.35 5.78 -15.84
C GLY A 305 14.95 4.46 -16.33
N HIS A 306 15.47 3.61 -15.45
CA HIS A 306 15.79 2.22 -15.81
C HIS A 306 14.52 1.44 -16.17
N THR A 307 13.40 1.80 -15.52
CA THR A 307 12.06 1.37 -15.88
C THR A 307 11.18 2.58 -16.19
N ASN A 308 10.59 2.62 -17.38
CA ASN A 308 9.56 3.61 -17.72
C ASN A 308 8.23 3.28 -16.98
N PRO A 309 7.65 4.21 -16.21
CA PRO A 309 6.39 3.96 -15.51
C PRO A 309 5.27 3.63 -16.49
N SER A 310 4.48 2.62 -16.13
CA SER A 310 3.40 2.10 -16.98
C SER A 310 2.19 1.57 -16.20
N GLY A 311 2.11 1.90 -14.91
CA GLY A 311 0.93 1.63 -14.10
C GLY A 311 -0.21 2.58 -14.47
N LYS A 312 -1.45 2.13 -14.28
CA LYS A 312 -2.65 2.97 -14.37
C LYS A 312 -3.48 2.75 -13.11
N LEU A 313 -4.08 3.81 -12.56
CA LEU A 313 -4.84 3.74 -11.32
C LEU A 313 -6.04 2.79 -11.45
N PRO A 314 -6.16 1.76 -10.59
CA PRO A 314 -7.31 0.86 -10.59
C PRO A 314 -8.53 1.46 -9.87
N VAL A 315 -8.37 2.62 -9.22
CA VAL A 315 -9.40 3.32 -8.45
C VAL A 315 -9.39 4.82 -8.79
N SER A 316 -10.49 5.51 -8.50
CA SER A 316 -10.53 6.98 -8.59
C SER A 316 -10.02 7.60 -7.30
N PHE A 317 -9.14 8.59 -7.40
CA PHE A 317 -8.68 9.34 -6.24
C PHE A 317 -9.61 10.55 -6.07
N PRO A 318 -10.44 10.61 -5.02
CA PRO A 318 -11.27 11.79 -4.75
C PRO A 318 -10.41 12.99 -4.35
N LYS A 319 -10.93 14.21 -4.60
CA LYS A 319 -10.34 15.43 -4.01
C LYS A 319 -10.65 15.54 -2.51
N ARG A 320 -11.83 15.08 -2.10
CA ARG A 320 -12.32 15.13 -0.71
C ARG A 320 -13.06 13.85 -0.38
N LEU A 321 -13.00 13.40 0.87
CA LEU A 321 -13.74 12.21 1.32
C LEU A 321 -15.23 12.28 0.97
N LYS A 322 -15.83 13.46 1.14
CA LYS A 322 -17.25 13.72 0.83
C LYS A 322 -17.63 13.67 -0.65
N ASP A 323 -16.66 13.58 -1.56
CA ASP A 323 -16.92 13.40 -2.99
C ASP A 323 -17.06 11.91 -3.36
N ASN A 324 -16.78 10.99 -2.41
CA ASN A 324 -16.91 9.56 -2.62
C ASN A 324 -18.40 9.12 -2.66
N PRO A 325 -18.80 8.23 -3.60
CA PRO A 325 -20.17 7.74 -3.68
C PRO A 325 -20.74 7.15 -2.38
N SER A 326 -19.91 6.49 -1.56
CA SER A 326 -20.37 5.82 -0.34
C SER A 326 -20.40 6.74 0.89
N TYR A 327 -19.99 8.01 0.77
CA TYR A 327 -19.79 8.91 1.91
C TYR A 327 -21.00 9.03 2.85
N LEU A 328 -22.23 8.99 2.31
CA LEU A 328 -23.45 9.10 3.12
C LEU A 328 -23.90 7.77 3.74
N ASN A 329 -23.45 6.63 3.22
CA ASN A 329 -23.93 5.31 3.64
C ASN A 329 -22.86 4.46 4.36
N TYR A 330 -21.62 4.93 4.39
CA TYR A 330 -20.50 4.27 5.05
C TYR A 330 -20.18 4.98 6.38
N PRO A 331 -19.95 4.28 7.51
CA PRO A 331 -19.84 2.82 7.65
C PRO A 331 -21.17 2.07 7.73
N GLY A 332 -22.30 2.78 7.81
CA GLY A 332 -23.60 2.18 8.14
C GLY A 332 -23.73 1.89 9.64
N ASP A 333 -24.79 1.17 10.02
CA ASP A 333 -24.99 0.68 11.39
C ASP A 333 -24.75 -0.85 11.42
N GLN A 334 -25.73 -1.66 11.83
CA GLN A 334 -25.67 -3.12 11.69
C GLN A 334 -25.81 -3.58 10.24
N ASP A 335 -26.43 -2.75 9.40
CA ASP A 335 -26.61 -2.97 7.97
C ASP A 335 -25.85 -1.91 7.17
N ALA A 336 -25.20 -2.33 6.08
CA ALA A 336 -24.55 -1.44 5.12
C ALA A 336 -25.42 -1.29 3.87
N ASN A 337 -26.00 -0.10 3.66
CA ASN A 337 -26.79 0.19 2.46
C ASN A 337 -25.90 0.69 1.33
N TYR A 338 -25.90 0.00 0.18
CA TYR A 338 -25.13 0.38 -1.00
C TYR A 338 -25.93 1.40 -1.83
N GLY A 339 -26.21 2.57 -1.24
CA GLY A 339 -27.12 3.58 -1.78
C GLY A 339 -26.65 4.24 -3.08
N GLU A 340 -25.37 4.14 -3.41
CA GLU A 340 -24.82 4.53 -4.72
C GLU A 340 -25.19 3.56 -5.85
N GLY A 341 -25.65 2.34 -5.52
CA GLY A 341 -26.00 1.30 -6.47
C GLY A 341 -24.84 0.99 -7.44
N ILE A 342 -25.12 1.01 -8.75
CA ILE A 342 -24.11 0.74 -9.79
C ILE A 342 -23.12 1.90 -10.00
N PHE A 343 -23.34 3.05 -9.35
CA PHE A 343 -22.48 4.22 -9.47
C PHE A 343 -21.33 4.14 -8.47
N VAL A 344 -20.44 3.17 -8.67
CA VAL A 344 -19.21 2.99 -7.87
C VAL A 344 -17.99 3.49 -8.66
N GLY A 345 -17.07 4.17 -7.97
CA GLY A 345 -15.85 4.70 -8.56
C GLY A 345 -16.13 5.68 -9.70
N TYR A 346 -15.38 5.59 -10.80
CA TYR A 346 -15.49 6.54 -11.93
C TYR A 346 -16.90 6.64 -12.51
N ARG A 347 -17.74 5.60 -12.37
CA ARG A 347 -19.14 5.63 -12.81
C ARG A 347 -19.92 6.74 -12.10
N TYR A 348 -19.67 6.96 -10.81
CA TYR A 348 -20.25 8.04 -10.02
C TYR A 348 -19.72 9.39 -10.45
N TYR A 349 -18.39 9.55 -10.48
CA TYR A 349 -17.74 10.81 -10.81
C TYR A 349 -18.11 11.29 -12.22
N ASP A 350 -18.23 10.37 -13.17
CA ASP A 350 -18.73 10.67 -14.52
C ASP A 350 -20.19 11.11 -14.49
N LYS A 351 -21.06 10.37 -13.78
CA LYS A 351 -22.51 10.65 -13.75
C LYS A 351 -22.85 11.95 -13.03
N LYS A 352 -22.12 12.28 -11.98
CA LYS A 352 -22.27 13.51 -11.20
C LYS A 352 -21.49 14.70 -11.76
N ASP A 353 -20.71 14.48 -12.82
CA ASP A 353 -19.78 15.46 -13.38
C ASP A 353 -18.83 16.06 -12.34
N ILE A 354 -18.28 15.20 -11.47
CA ILE A 354 -17.30 15.57 -10.45
C ILE A 354 -15.91 15.24 -10.99
N THR A 355 -15.00 16.22 -10.95
CA THR A 355 -13.60 16.02 -11.32
C THR A 355 -12.83 15.40 -10.13
N PRO A 356 -12.39 14.12 -10.22
CA PRO A 356 -11.55 13.52 -9.19
C PRO A 356 -10.17 14.19 -9.14
N LEU A 357 -9.40 13.94 -8.09
CA LEU A 357 -7.98 14.33 -8.02
C LEU A 357 -7.19 13.62 -9.11
N PHE A 358 -7.35 12.29 -9.19
CA PHE A 358 -6.88 11.50 -10.32
C PHE A 358 -7.96 10.50 -10.76
N PRO A 359 -8.28 10.42 -12.06
CA PRO A 359 -9.35 9.56 -12.53
C PRO A 359 -8.93 8.09 -12.63
N PHE A 360 -9.91 7.19 -12.64
CA PHE A 360 -9.69 5.78 -12.94
C PHE A 360 -8.93 5.61 -14.26
N GLY A 361 -7.96 4.69 -14.26
CA GLY A 361 -7.13 4.40 -15.41
C GLY A 361 -6.07 5.47 -15.72
N HIS A 362 -5.88 6.49 -14.89
CA HIS A 362 -4.83 7.50 -15.08
C HIS A 362 -3.45 6.94 -14.78
N GLY A 363 -2.43 7.38 -15.51
CA GLY A 363 -1.03 7.09 -15.24
C GLY A 363 -0.15 7.57 -16.38
N LEU A 364 0.93 8.26 -16.02
CA LEU A 364 1.87 8.87 -16.95
C LEU A 364 2.98 7.90 -17.37
N SER A 365 3.78 8.33 -18.34
CA SER A 365 4.95 7.62 -18.85
C SER A 365 6.07 8.63 -19.14
N TYR A 366 7.32 8.17 -19.18
CA TYR A 366 8.45 8.98 -19.68
C TYR A 366 8.47 9.09 -21.21
N THR A 367 7.53 8.45 -21.91
CA THR A 367 7.33 8.60 -23.35
C THR A 367 5.88 8.96 -23.66
N HIS A 368 5.61 9.30 -24.92
CA HIS A 368 4.29 9.67 -25.41
C HIS A 368 3.74 8.61 -26.35
N PHE A 369 2.42 8.46 -26.37
CA PHE A 369 1.72 7.52 -27.25
C PHE A 369 0.61 8.21 -28.03
N ASP A 370 0.49 7.90 -29.32
CA ASP A 370 -0.57 8.38 -30.20
C ASP A 370 -1.56 7.25 -30.54
N TYR A 371 -2.83 7.62 -30.70
CA TYR A 371 -3.95 6.71 -30.92
C TYR A 371 -4.64 7.10 -32.23
N SER A 372 -4.65 6.21 -33.22
CA SER A 372 -5.23 6.48 -34.55
C SER A 372 -6.01 5.29 -35.10
N ASP A 373 -6.77 5.53 -36.18
CA ASP A 373 -7.40 4.50 -37.01
C ASP A 373 -8.25 3.50 -36.22
N LEU A 374 -9.09 4.04 -35.32
CA LEU A 374 -10.10 3.27 -34.61
C LEU A 374 -11.18 2.82 -35.59
N THR A 375 -11.34 1.51 -35.75
CA THR A 375 -12.29 0.91 -36.69
C THR A 375 -13.05 -0.24 -36.05
N LEU A 376 -14.25 -0.49 -36.56
CA LEU A 376 -15.06 -1.64 -36.21
C LEU A 376 -15.07 -2.64 -37.36
N SER A 377 -15.21 -3.94 -37.08
CA SER A 377 -15.43 -4.94 -38.14
C SER A 377 -16.73 -4.67 -38.91
N ASN A 378 -17.77 -4.20 -38.23
CA ASN A 378 -19.06 -3.82 -38.81
C ASN A 378 -19.66 -2.61 -38.08
N ALA A 379 -20.40 -1.76 -38.78
CA ALA A 379 -21.14 -0.64 -38.18
C ALA A 379 -22.47 -1.06 -37.54
N VAL A 380 -22.98 -2.24 -37.92
CA VAL A 380 -24.14 -2.90 -37.31
C VAL A 380 -23.63 -4.14 -36.60
N PHE A 381 -23.95 -4.28 -35.32
CA PHE A 381 -23.55 -5.43 -34.52
C PHE A 381 -24.67 -6.48 -34.55
N ASP A 382 -24.78 -7.23 -35.63
CA ASP A 382 -25.74 -8.34 -35.84
C ASP A 382 -25.10 -9.73 -35.67
N THR A 383 -23.77 -9.80 -35.67
CA THR A 383 -22.95 -10.98 -35.41
C THR A 383 -22.83 -11.31 -33.91
N GLU A 384 -22.20 -12.44 -33.59
CA GLU A 384 -21.84 -12.84 -32.22
C GLU A 384 -20.84 -11.85 -31.61
N ASP A 385 -19.78 -11.56 -32.36
CA ASP A 385 -18.68 -10.69 -31.96
C ASP A 385 -18.57 -9.43 -32.83
N LEU A 386 -18.16 -8.33 -32.20
CA LEU A 386 -17.77 -7.09 -32.85
C LEU A 386 -16.29 -6.82 -32.56
N LEU A 387 -15.46 -6.79 -33.61
CA LEU A 387 -14.04 -6.50 -33.44
C LEU A 387 -13.82 -4.99 -33.46
N VAL A 388 -13.05 -4.51 -32.50
CA VAL A 388 -12.64 -3.10 -32.38
C VAL A 388 -11.13 -3.03 -32.50
N SER A 389 -10.61 -2.41 -33.56
CA SER A 389 -9.18 -2.30 -33.78
C SER A 389 -8.69 -0.86 -33.75
N ILE A 390 -7.52 -0.62 -33.17
CA ILE A 390 -6.90 0.71 -33.07
C ILE A 390 -5.39 0.62 -33.20
N ASN A 391 -4.78 1.65 -33.77
CA ASN A 391 -3.33 1.79 -33.89
C ASN A 391 -2.77 2.60 -32.73
N ILE A 392 -1.67 2.11 -32.14
CA ILE A 392 -0.95 2.76 -31.04
C ILE A 392 0.51 2.95 -31.46
N LYS A 393 0.98 4.19 -31.41
CA LYS A 393 2.35 4.55 -31.76
C LYS A 393 3.06 5.12 -30.54
N ASN A 394 4.29 4.70 -30.27
CA ASN A 394 5.16 5.44 -29.35
C ASN A 394 5.82 6.58 -30.11
N THR A 395 5.52 7.82 -29.73
CA THR A 395 6.01 9.04 -30.39
C THR A 395 7.12 9.74 -29.63
N GLY A 396 7.49 9.26 -28.44
CA GLY A 396 8.61 9.80 -27.68
C GLY A 396 9.93 9.05 -27.94
N ALA A 397 10.92 9.37 -27.10
CA ALA A 397 12.32 8.93 -27.26
C ALA A 397 12.67 7.67 -26.46
N MET A 398 11.76 7.17 -25.62
CA MET A 398 12.03 6.03 -24.73
C MET A 398 11.07 4.88 -25.02
N THR A 399 11.55 3.64 -24.93
CA THR A 399 10.67 2.47 -24.89
C THR A 399 9.71 2.61 -23.71
N GLY A 400 8.44 2.29 -23.95
CA GLY A 400 7.40 2.37 -22.91
C GLY A 400 6.30 1.36 -23.13
N LYS A 401 5.45 1.22 -22.12
CA LYS A 401 4.24 0.39 -22.19
C LYS A 401 3.01 1.27 -21.99
N GLU A 402 2.05 1.18 -22.91
CA GLU A 402 0.76 1.86 -22.82
C GLU A 402 -0.33 0.85 -22.48
N VAL A 403 -1.31 1.27 -21.67
CA VAL A 403 -2.54 0.51 -21.39
C VAL A 403 -3.68 1.18 -22.13
N VAL A 404 -4.08 0.59 -23.25
CA VAL A 404 -5.22 1.05 -24.03
C VAL A 404 -6.50 0.56 -23.38
N GLN A 405 -7.41 1.49 -23.08
CA GLN A 405 -8.65 1.20 -22.38
C GLN A 405 -9.83 1.39 -23.34
N LEU A 406 -10.68 0.37 -23.45
CA LEU A 406 -11.90 0.38 -24.24
C LEU A 406 -13.12 0.47 -23.32
N TYR A 407 -13.90 1.53 -23.53
CA TYR A 407 -15.16 1.78 -22.86
C TYR A 407 -16.32 1.69 -23.85
N VAL A 408 -17.48 1.27 -23.37
CA VAL A 408 -18.74 1.29 -24.11
C VAL A 408 -19.70 2.27 -23.46
N GLN A 409 -20.36 3.08 -24.27
CA GLN A 409 -21.45 3.96 -23.89
C GLN A 409 -22.72 3.59 -24.66
N ASP A 410 -23.82 3.46 -23.91
CA ASP A 410 -25.16 3.29 -24.43
C ASP A 410 -25.82 4.67 -24.58
N ILE A 411 -26.07 5.10 -25.83
CA ILE A 411 -26.52 6.47 -26.13
C ILE A 411 -28.04 6.60 -25.97
N GLU A 412 -28.77 5.51 -26.20
CA GLU A 412 -30.23 5.47 -26.27
C GLU A 412 -30.82 4.62 -25.13
N SER A 413 -30.07 4.50 -24.03
CA SER A 413 -30.44 3.63 -22.92
C SER A 413 -31.80 4.00 -22.33
N LYS A 414 -32.66 3.00 -22.17
CA LYS A 414 -33.98 3.14 -21.53
C LYS A 414 -33.92 3.01 -20.00
N VAL A 415 -32.77 2.57 -19.49
CA VAL A 415 -32.54 2.41 -18.05
C VAL A 415 -31.42 3.35 -17.60
N VAL A 416 -31.36 3.59 -16.29
CA VAL A 416 -30.31 4.41 -15.70
C VAL A 416 -28.99 3.65 -15.75
N ARG A 417 -28.02 4.17 -16.52
CA ARG A 417 -26.67 3.60 -16.66
C ARG A 417 -25.55 4.59 -16.31
N PRO A 418 -24.33 4.08 -16.01
CA PRO A 418 -23.11 4.86 -16.05
C PRO A 418 -22.93 5.54 -17.41
N VAL A 419 -22.22 6.68 -17.43
CA VAL A 419 -21.95 7.41 -18.70
C VAL A 419 -21.21 6.52 -19.70
N LYS A 420 -20.29 5.70 -19.21
CA LYS A 420 -19.54 4.70 -19.97
C LYS A 420 -19.02 3.63 -19.01
N GLU A 421 -18.70 2.46 -19.54
CA GLU A 421 -18.21 1.32 -18.77
C GLU A 421 -17.00 0.69 -19.44
N LEU A 422 -15.93 0.42 -18.69
CA LEU A 422 -14.76 -0.31 -19.18
C LEU A 422 -15.18 -1.74 -19.56
N LYS A 423 -14.86 -2.17 -20.78
CA LYS A 423 -15.15 -3.53 -21.29
C LYS A 423 -13.91 -4.28 -21.76
N GLY A 424 -12.79 -3.59 -21.93
CA GLY A 424 -11.52 -4.24 -22.22
C GLY A 424 -10.33 -3.30 -22.02
N PHE A 425 -9.16 -3.89 -21.80
CA PHE A 425 -7.90 -3.16 -21.83
C PHE A 425 -6.79 -4.06 -22.37
N ASN A 426 -5.79 -3.45 -23.01
CA ASN A 426 -4.63 -4.14 -23.55
C ASN A 426 -3.37 -3.37 -23.23
N LYS A 427 -2.37 -4.03 -22.64
CA LYS A 427 -1.07 -3.42 -22.33
C LYS A 427 -0.05 -3.79 -23.41
N VAL A 428 0.43 -2.79 -24.14
CA VAL A 428 1.33 -2.96 -25.29
C VAL A 428 2.68 -2.31 -25.03
N SER A 429 3.77 -3.01 -25.32
CA SER A 429 5.14 -2.47 -25.26
C SER A 429 5.57 -1.99 -26.64
N LEU A 430 6.13 -0.78 -26.70
CA LEU A 430 6.53 -0.11 -27.94
C LEU A 430 7.89 0.59 -27.78
N ARG A 431 8.82 0.31 -28.70
CA ARG A 431 10.05 1.09 -28.89
C ARG A 431 9.74 2.47 -29.47
N PRO A 432 10.65 3.46 -29.35
CA PRO A 432 10.49 4.76 -30.00
C PRO A 432 10.13 4.62 -31.49
N GLY A 433 9.07 5.31 -31.92
CA GLY A 433 8.56 5.28 -33.30
C GLY A 433 7.75 4.03 -33.70
N GLU A 434 7.74 2.97 -32.88
CA GLU A 434 7.02 1.73 -33.19
C GLU A 434 5.51 1.95 -33.18
N LEU A 435 4.82 1.36 -34.16
CA LEU A 435 3.36 1.33 -34.33
C LEU A 435 2.86 -0.11 -34.19
N LYS A 436 1.86 -0.35 -33.33
CA LYS A 436 1.15 -1.63 -33.27
C LYS A 436 -0.34 -1.43 -33.40
N ARG A 437 -0.98 -2.34 -34.13
CA ARG A 437 -2.44 -2.46 -34.17
C ARG A 437 -2.87 -3.45 -33.09
N ILE A 438 -3.80 -3.04 -32.25
CA ILE A 438 -4.43 -3.90 -31.24
C ILE A 438 -5.90 -4.10 -31.60
N THR A 439 -6.46 -5.25 -31.22
CA THR A 439 -7.86 -5.60 -31.47
C THR A 439 -8.50 -6.09 -30.17
N PHE A 440 -9.70 -5.59 -29.89
CA PHE A 440 -10.60 -6.06 -28.84
C PHE A 440 -11.78 -6.78 -29.47
N THR A 441 -12.37 -7.70 -28.73
CA THR A 441 -13.61 -8.37 -29.10
C THR A 441 -14.70 -7.92 -28.13
N LEU A 442 -15.81 -7.39 -28.66
CA LEU A 442 -17.01 -7.10 -27.90
C LEU A 442 -18.07 -8.14 -28.19
N THR A 443 -18.69 -8.63 -27.13
CA THR A 443 -19.83 -9.55 -27.15
C THR A 443 -21.12 -8.80 -26.77
N LYS A 444 -22.29 -9.44 -26.90
CA LYS A 444 -23.53 -8.86 -26.38
C LYS A 444 -23.49 -8.62 -24.87
N ARG A 445 -22.78 -9.48 -24.13
CA ARG A 445 -22.61 -9.38 -22.68
C ARG A 445 -21.96 -8.07 -22.27
N ASP A 446 -21.06 -7.54 -23.10
CA ASP A 446 -20.38 -6.26 -22.87
C ASP A 446 -21.34 -5.06 -22.95
N LEU A 447 -22.41 -5.17 -23.74
CA LEU A 447 -23.44 -4.16 -23.85
C LEU A 447 -24.49 -4.28 -22.74
N SER A 448 -24.62 -5.47 -22.15
CA SER A 448 -25.72 -5.78 -21.24
C SER A 448 -25.66 -5.07 -19.89
N TYR A 449 -26.85 -4.72 -19.39
CA TYR A 449 -27.11 -4.43 -17.99
C TYR A 449 -27.90 -5.60 -17.36
N PHE A 450 -27.93 -5.70 -16.03
CA PHE A 450 -28.73 -6.70 -15.35
C PHE A 450 -30.16 -6.18 -15.15
N ASP A 451 -31.15 -6.81 -15.77
CA ASP A 451 -32.55 -6.48 -15.58
C ASP A 451 -33.11 -7.30 -14.41
N VAL A 452 -33.42 -6.60 -13.30
CA VAL A 452 -33.91 -7.23 -12.07
C VAL A 452 -35.31 -7.80 -12.21
N HIS A 453 -36.11 -7.31 -13.16
CA HIS A 453 -37.47 -7.81 -13.38
C HIS A 453 -37.47 -9.15 -14.11
N SER A 454 -36.66 -9.27 -15.16
CA SER A 454 -36.51 -10.52 -15.91
C SER A 454 -35.44 -11.44 -15.33
N GLN A 455 -34.69 -11.00 -14.31
CA GLN A 455 -33.53 -11.69 -13.74
C GLN A 455 -32.53 -12.17 -14.81
N ALA A 456 -32.23 -11.32 -15.79
CA ALA A 456 -31.40 -11.69 -16.93
C ALA A 456 -30.48 -10.53 -17.35
N TRP A 457 -29.39 -10.87 -18.03
CA TRP A 457 -28.54 -9.86 -18.66
C TRP A 457 -29.17 -9.42 -19.98
N ARG A 458 -29.49 -8.13 -20.10
CA ARG A 458 -30.18 -7.58 -21.27
C ARG A 458 -29.39 -6.47 -21.94
N ALA A 459 -29.39 -6.48 -23.27
CA ALA A 459 -28.89 -5.39 -24.10
C ALA A 459 -30.01 -4.94 -25.04
N ASP A 460 -30.47 -3.70 -24.88
CA ASP A 460 -31.54 -3.15 -25.72
C ASP A 460 -30.98 -2.67 -27.07
N ALA A 461 -31.77 -2.86 -28.12
CA ALA A 461 -31.48 -2.30 -29.44
C ALA A 461 -31.32 -0.78 -29.34
N GLY A 462 -30.33 -0.24 -30.04
CA GLY A 462 -30.03 1.18 -29.97
C GLY A 462 -28.62 1.50 -30.44
N LYS A 463 -28.32 2.79 -30.43
CA LYS A 463 -26.99 3.31 -30.77
C LYS A 463 -26.04 3.19 -29.58
N PHE A 464 -24.87 2.60 -29.83
CA PHE A 464 -23.77 2.53 -28.88
C PHE A 464 -22.55 3.28 -29.42
N THR A 465 -21.67 3.68 -28.52
CA THR A 465 -20.36 4.26 -28.88
C THR A 465 -19.26 3.52 -28.15
N VAL A 466 -18.25 3.10 -28.90
CA VAL A 466 -16.96 2.67 -28.36
C VAL A 466 -16.10 3.90 -28.15
N LEU A 467 -15.52 4.04 -26.96
CA LEU A 467 -14.58 5.08 -26.60
C LEU A 467 -13.24 4.43 -26.23
N VAL A 468 -12.17 4.84 -26.89
CA VAL A 468 -10.83 4.31 -26.62
C VAL A 468 -9.91 5.43 -26.16
N GLY A 469 -9.17 5.17 -25.07
CA GLY A 469 -8.38 6.18 -24.39
C GLY A 469 -7.21 5.62 -23.58
N SER A 470 -6.45 6.54 -22.98
CA SER A 470 -5.36 6.21 -22.05
C SER A 470 -5.81 6.19 -20.57
N SER A 471 -6.99 6.75 -20.28
CA SER A 471 -7.66 6.75 -18.98
C SER A 471 -9.18 6.99 -19.15
N SER A 472 -9.97 6.86 -18.08
CA SER A 472 -11.41 7.18 -18.12
C SER A 472 -11.74 8.64 -18.45
N ARG A 473 -10.77 9.55 -18.34
CA ARG A 473 -10.92 10.98 -18.68
C ARG A 473 -10.02 11.45 -19.84
N ASP A 474 -9.22 10.55 -20.42
CA ASP A 474 -8.41 10.82 -21.62
C ASP A 474 -8.87 9.88 -22.76
N ILE A 475 -10.04 10.20 -23.31
CA ILE A 475 -10.61 9.50 -24.46
C ILE A 475 -10.10 10.16 -25.75
N ARG A 476 -9.45 9.36 -26.60
CA ARG A 476 -8.73 9.87 -27.77
C ARG A 476 -9.41 9.55 -29.10
N GLN A 477 -10.09 8.41 -29.16
CA GLN A 477 -10.81 7.97 -30.36
C GLN A 477 -12.20 7.45 -29.97
N LYS A 478 -13.18 7.65 -30.84
CA LYS A 478 -14.56 7.19 -30.63
C LYS A 478 -15.15 6.72 -31.95
N VAL A 479 -15.98 5.68 -31.92
CA VAL A 479 -16.74 5.20 -33.08
C VAL A 479 -18.08 4.63 -32.63
N SER A 480 -19.15 4.94 -33.34
CA SER A 480 -20.49 4.45 -33.01
C SER A 480 -20.87 3.23 -33.86
N PHE A 481 -21.74 2.39 -33.30
CA PHE A 481 -22.36 1.27 -33.99
C PHE A 481 -23.82 1.10 -33.54
N GLN A 482 -24.59 0.36 -34.33
CA GLN A 482 -25.98 0.05 -34.05
C GLN A 482 -26.14 -1.38 -33.52
N LEU A 483 -26.86 -1.57 -32.43
CA LEU A 483 -27.41 -2.88 -32.05
C LEU A 483 -28.83 -3.00 -32.64
N PRO A 484 -29.10 -3.95 -33.55
CA PRO A 484 -30.34 -3.95 -34.34
C PRO A 484 -31.56 -4.50 -33.59
N LYS A 485 -31.36 -5.36 -32.58
CA LYS A 485 -32.45 -5.98 -31.82
C LYS A 485 -32.05 -6.15 -30.35
N ASN A 486 -33.05 -6.34 -29.49
CA ASN A 486 -32.81 -6.63 -28.08
C ASN A 486 -32.21 -8.03 -27.93
N TYR A 487 -31.33 -8.20 -26.95
CA TYR A 487 -30.75 -9.49 -26.58
C TYR A 487 -30.96 -9.74 -25.09
N SER A 488 -31.21 -11.00 -24.75
CA SER A 488 -31.29 -11.50 -23.38
C SER A 488 -30.33 -12.68 -23.24
N LEU A 489 -29.57 -12.71 -22.16
CA LEU A 489 -28.65 -13.79 -21.81
C LEU A 489 -29.07 -14.30 -20.43
N GLU A 490 -29.36 -15.59 -20.33
CA GLU A 490 -29.77 -16.24 -19.08
C GLU A 490 -28.58 -16.32 -18.10
N ILE A 491 -28.91 -16.39 -16.81
CA ILE A 491 -27.93 -16.69 -15.76
C ILE A 491 -27.74 -18.21 -15.79
N ASN A 492 -26.60 -18.69 -16.28
CA ASN A 492 -26.20 -20.09 -16.09
C ASN A 492 -25.74 -20.34 -14.65
#